data_AF-A0A7S1QMR9-F1
#
_entry.id   AF-A0A7S1QMR9-F1
#
_cell.length_a   1.000
_cell.length_b   1.000
_cell.length_c   1.000
_cell.angle_alpha   90.00
_cell.angle_beta   90.00
_cell.angle_gamma   90.00
#
_symmetry.space_group_name_H-M   'P 1'
#
loop_
_entity.id
_entity.type
_entity.pdbx_description
1 polymer ?
#
loop_
_entity_poly.entity_id
_entity_poly.type
_entity_poly.pdbx_seq_one_letter_code
_entity_poly.pdbx_strand_id
1 'polypeptide(L)'
;GAPTRRAPPAASTASSAAAAARPAPTSASDAKVSQELQALRAELDNQRKTSSDRSTSIDRSVEDLRNTLGRVEMESQQAIGKCRDNQNALGTRLDEEVKALKGGLSGRRSEKKAPPTEAITVEPGNGTSNGVAKSDEALDSFRETVNSMEEKQQQQAKDLSAVRSVLIEVHVNLPLHAVRASRIALRSTELSREERKLALSSLEAKEQHIRADIERVREHSDQSPEMALNDLRSIGLEPPSSL
;
A
#
# COMPACT_ATOMS: atom_id res chain seq x y z
N GLY A 1 7.53 27.32 -13.51
CA GLY A 1 8.56 28.33 -13.23
C GLY A 1 9.91 27.65 -13.23
N ALA A 2 10.84 28.10 -14.08
CA ALA A 2 12.16 27.50 -14.22
C ALA A 2 13.05 27.82 -13.01
N PRO A 3 13.79 26.85 -12.44
CA PRO A 3 14.68 27.11 -11.33
C PRO A 3 15.94 27.84 -11.81
N THR A 4 16.06 29.11 -11.40
CA THR A 4 17.28 29.91 -11.54
C THR A 4 18.42 29.26 -10.74
N ARG A 5 19.36 28.63 -11.47
CA ARG A 5 20.64 28.15 -10.94
C ARG A 5 21.45 29.34 -10.39
N ARG A 6 21.54 29.44 -9.07
CA ARG A 6 22.41 30.39 -8.37
C ARG A 6 23.85 29.92 -8.51
N ALA A 7 24.68 30.72 -9.18
CA ALA A 7 26.10 30.44 -9.37
C ALA A 7 26.85 30.47 -8.02
N PRO A 8 27.82 29.57 -7.81
CA PRO A 8 28.64 29.57 -6.60
C PRO A 8 29.56 30.81 -6.57
N PRO A 9 29.79 31.42 -5.40
CA PRO A 9 30.71 32.55 -5.27
C PRO A 9 32.15 32.10 -5.57
N ALA A 10 32.82 32.85 -6.44
CA ALA A 10 34.24 32.67 -6.74
C ALA A 10 35.06 32.82 -5.45
N ALA A 11 35.74 31.74 -5.06
CA ALA A 11 36.66 31.74 -3.94
C ALA A 11 37.85 32.65 -4.28
N SER A 12 37.86 33.83 -3.65
CA SER A 12 38.94 34.80 -3.70
C SER A 12 40.19 34.23 -3.03
N THR A 13 41.08 33.67 -3.84
CA THR A 13 42.46 33.32 -3.46
C THR A 13 43.29 34.59 -3.29
N ALA A 14 43.23 35.19 -2.11
CA ALA A 14 44.17 36.23 -1.70
C ALA A 14 44.60 35.96 -0.25
N SER A 15 45.51 35.01 -0.07
CA SER A 15 46.26 34.87 1.19
C SER A 15 47.73 35.14 0.90
N SER A 16 48.04 36.40 1.10
CA SER A 16 49.34 37.04 0.98
C SER A 16 50.36 36.47 1.96
N ALA A 17 51.61 36.51 1.52
CA ALA A 17 52.79 36.00 2.18
C ALA A 17 53.12 36.79 3.46
N ALA A 18 53.08 36.09 4.60
CA ALA A 18 53.74 36.51 5.83
C ALA A 18 54.42 35.29 6.45
N ALA A 19 55.55 34.89 5.86
CA ALA A 19 56.46 33.87 6.37
C ALA A 19 57.25 34.45 7.56
N ALA A 20 56.56 34.70 8.68
CA ALA A 20 57.21 34.98 9.94
C ALA A 20 57.77 33.66 10.49
N ALA A 21 59.08 33.63 10.72
CA ALA A 21 59.83 32.50 11.26
C ALA A 21 59.15 31.94 12.52
N ARG A 22 58.48 30.78 12.38
CA ARG A 22 57.89 30.08 13.52
C ARG A 22 59.03 29.55 14.39
N PRO A 23 59.01 29.80 15.70
CA PRO A 23 60.00 29.25 16.62
C PRO A 23 59.97 27.72 16.55
N ALA A 24 61.16 27.10 16.51
CA ALA A 24 61.29 25.65 16.48
C ALA A 24 60.58 25.03 17.70
N PRO A 25 59.80 23.95 17.51
CA PRO A 25 59.14 23.26 18.62
C PRO A 25 60.23 22.66 19.51
N THR A 26 60.47 23.28 20.66
CA THR A 26 61.60 22.95 21.55
C THR A 26 61.19 22.08 22.74
N SER A 27 59.93 21.65 22.82
CA SER A 27 59.45 20.81 23.93
C SER A 27 59.03 19.41 23.45
N ALA A 28 59.49 18.37 24.15
CA ALA A 28 59.08 16.99 23.89
C ALA A 28 57.56 16.77 24.07
N SER A 29 56.88 17.66 24.79
CA SER A 29 55.42 17.70 24.91
C SER A 29 54.74 18.05 23.58
N ASP A 30 55.27 18.99 22.80
CA ASP A 30 54.64 19.41 21.54
C ASP A 30 54.65 18.28 20.50
N ALA A 31 55.71 17.46 20.49
CA ALA A 31 55.81 16.30 19.61
C ALA A 31 54.74 15.25 19.93
N LYS A 32 54.48 14.98 21.21
CA LYS A 32 53.42 14.03 21.63
C LYS A 32 52.03 14.53 21.25
N VAL A 33 51.74 15.81 21.49
CA VAL A 33 50.45 16.42 21.10
C VAL A 33 50.26 16.37 19.59
N SER A 34 51.31 16.66 18.81
CA SER A 34 51.24 16.56 17.34
C SER A 34 50.97 15.13 16.88
N GLN A 35 51.58 14.13 17.51
CA GLN A 35 51.35 12.72 17.20
C GLN A 35 49.92 12.29 17.54
N GLU A 36 49.39 12.68 18.70
CA GLU A 36 48.00 12.40 19.09
C GLU A 36 46.99 13.07 18.15
N LEU A 37 47.22 14.33 17.76
CA LEU A 37 46.39 15.03 16.77
C LEU A 37 46.43 14.34 15.41
N GLN A 38 47.58 13.81 15.00
CA GLN A 38 47.69 13.07 13.74
C GLN A 38 46.94 11.73 13.82
N ALA A 39 47.02 11.03 14.94
CA ALA A 39 46.25 9.80 15.18
C ALA A 39 44.74 10.05 15.18
N LEU A 40 44.27 11.10 15.85
CA LEU A 40 42.85 11.49 15.86
C LEU A 40 42.34 11.89 14.47
N ARG A 41 43.17 12.56 13.65
CA ARG A 41 42.81 12.86 12.25
C ARG A 41 42.66 11.59 11.42
N ALA A 42 43.60 10.65 11.54
CA ALA A 42 43.52 9.37 10.84
C ALA A 42 42.26 8.57 11.25
N GLU A 43 41.93 8.57 12.54
CA GLU A 43 40.71 7.92 13.06
C GLU A 43 39.44 8.60 12.53
N LEU A 44 39.37 9.94 12.51
CA LEU A 44 38.23 10.66 11.91
C LEU A 44 38.07 10.37 10.42
N ASP A 45 39.16 10.30 9.67
CA ASP A 45 39.12 9.96 8.24
C ASP A 45 38.65 8.51 8.02
N ASN A 46 39.06 7.58 8.89
CA ASN A 46 38.57 6.20 8.89
C ASN A 46 37.07 6.12 9.23
N GLN A 47 36.60 6.88 10.22
CA GLN A 47 35.17 6.97 10.55
C GLN A 47 34.34 7.58 9.42
N ARG A 48 34.86 8.63 8.76
CA ARG A 48 34.21 9.21 7.57
C ARG A 48 34.12 8.21 6.43
N LYS A 49 35.20 7.46 6.17
CA LYS A 49 35.22 6.42 5.14
C LYS A 49 34.21 5.31 5.44
N THR A 50 34.22 4.75 6.64
CA THR A 50 33.27 3.70 7.04
C THR A 50 31.82 4.19 7.03
N SER A 51 31.56 5.44 7.41
CA SER A 51 30.23 6.06 7.30
C SER A 51 29.80 6.24 5.85
N SER A 52 30.72 6.66 4.96
CA SER A 52 30.47 6.79 3.53
C SER A 52 30.14 5.43 2.89
N ASP A 53 30.93 4.41 3.19
CA ASP A 53 30.71 3.04 2.68
C ASP A 53 29.35 2.50 3.14
N ARG A 54 29.00 2.68 4.41
CA ARG A 54 27.67 2.33 4.95
C ARG A 54 26.55 3.08 4.24
N SER A 55 26.70 4.38 3.99
CA SER A 55 25.71 5.16 3.24
C SER A 55 25.48 4.57 1.85
N THR A 56 26.54 4.33 1.09
CA THR A 56 26.42 3.74 -0.26
C THR A 56 25.81 2.34 -0.26
N SER A 57 26.05 1.55 0.79
CA SER A 57 25.43 0.24 0.97
C SER A 57 23.93 0.35 1.24
N ILE A 58 23.51 1.31 2.07
CA ILE A 58 22.10 1.59 2.33
C ILE A 58 21.40 2.06 1.06
N ASP A 59 22.03 2.96 0.30
CA ASP A 59 21.46 3.48 -0.95
C ASP A 59 21.20 2.36 -1.97
N ARG A 60 22.14 1.40 -2.12
CA ARG A 60 21.94 0.21 -2.95
C ARG A 60 20.79 -0.66 -2.47
N SER A 61 20.72 -0.94 -1.16
CA SER A 61 19.64 -1.74 -0.60
C SER A 61 18.27 -1.09 -0.77
N VAL A 62 18.17 0.24 -0.66
CA VAL A 62 16.92 0.98 -0.90
C VAL A 62 16.50 0.88 -2.37
N GLU A 63 17.45 0.96 -3.29
CA GLU A 63 17.16 0.81 -4.72
C GLU A 63 16.71 -0.61 -5.08
N ASP A 64 17.35 -1.64 -4.50
CA ASP A 64 16.92 -3.03 -4.65
C ASP A 64 15.49 -3.23 -4.13
N LEU A 65 15.16 -2.67 -2.96
CA LEU A 65 13.80 -2.73 -2.41
C LEU A 65 12.79 -2.05 -3.33
N ARG A 66 13.11 -0.87 -3.89
CA ARG A 66 12.24 -0.20 -4.87
C ARG A 66 11.99 -1.06 -6.11
N ASN A 67 13.03 -1.71 -6.63
CA ASN A 67 12.91 -2.60 -7.78
C ASN A 67 12.03 -3.82 -7.45
N THR A 68 12.19 -4.42 -6.26
CA THR A 68 11.34 -5.54 -5.85
C THR A 68 9.89 -5.12 -5.65
N LEU A 69 9.64 -3.93 -5.09
CA LEU A 69 8.30 -3.38 -4.91
C LEU A 69 7.62 -3.15 -6.26
N GLY A 70 8.30 -2.51 -7.21
CA GLY A 70 7.76 -2.27 -8.56
C GLY A 70 7.41 -3.56 -9.31
N ARG A 71 8.19 -4.62 -9.13
CA ARG A 71 7.85 -5.95 -9.67
C ARG A 71 6.58 -6.53 -9.05
N VAL A 72 6.47 -6.49 -7.71
CA VAL A 72 5.28 -6.99 -7.00
C VAL A 72 4.03 -6.20 -7.39
N GLU A 73 4.13 -4.88 -7.55
CA GLU A 73 3.03 -4.04 -8.02
C GLU A 73 2.57 -4.44 -9.44
N MET A 74 3.50 -4.68 -10.36
CA MET A 74 3.18 -5.15 -11.71
C MET A 74 2.49 -6.53 -11.70
N GLU A 75 2.99 -7.47 -10.91
CA GLU A 75 2.37 -8.79 -10.74
C GLU A 75 0.95 -8.69 -10.17
N SER A 76 0.76 -7.82 -9.17
CA SER A 76 -0.55 -7.54 -8.58
C SER A 76 -1.52 -6.93 -9.60
N GLN A 77 -1.09 -5.94 -10.39
CA GLN A 77 -1.92 -5.34 -11.44
C GLN A 77 -2.31 -6.36 -12.51
N GLN A 78 -1.38 -7.25 -12.89
CA GLN A 78 -1.66 -8.33 -13.83
C GLN A 78 -2.69 -9.31 -13.26
N ALA A 79 -2.59 -9.68 -12.00
CA ALA A 79 -3.55 -10.57 -11.33
C ALA A 79 -4.95 -9.95 -11.26
N ILE A 80 -5.04 -8.65 -10.94
CA ILE A 80 -6.31 -7.90 -10.94
C ILE A 80 -6.93 -7.89 -12.34
N GLY A 81 -6.13 -7.66 -13.38
CA GLY A 81 -6.58 -7.72 -14.78
C GLY A 81 -7.20 -9.08 -15.12
N LYS A 82 -6.49 -10.17 -14.83
CA LYS A 82 -6.98 -11.55 -15.06
C LYS A 82 -8.27 -11.84 -14.29
N CYS A 83 -8.38 -11.39 -13.04
CA CYS A 83 -9.58 -11.57 -12.25
C CYS A 83 -10.78 -10.82 -12.85
N ARG A 84 -10.56 -9.60 -13.35
CA ARG A 84 -11.59 -8.80 -14.03
C ARG A 84 -12.05 -9.45 -15.33
N ASP A 85 -11.12 -9.98 -16.11
CA ASP A 85 -11.44 -10.69 -17.36
C ASP A 85 -12.28 -11.95 -17.08
N ASN A 86 -11.92 -12.72 -16.04
CA ASN A 86 -12.71 -13.87 -15.60
C ASN A 86 -14.11 -13.46 -15.12
N GLN A 87 -14.23 -12.36 -14.39
CA GLN A 87 -15.52 -11.83 -13.94
C GLN A 87 -16.41 -11.43 -15.12
N ASN A 88 -15.83 -10.76 -16.13
CA ASN A 88 -16.55 -10.40 -17.36
C ASN A 88 -17.00 -11.65 -18.13
N ALA A 89 -16.14 -12.67 -18.25
CA ALA A 89 -16.46 -13.92 -18.93
C ALA A 89 -17.59 -14.70 -18.24
N LEU A 90 -17.60 -14.72 -16.90
CA LEU A 90 -18.71 -15.30 -16.14
C LEU A 90 -20.01 -14.50 -16.33
N GLY A 91 -19.91 -13.16 -16.38
CA GLY A 91 -21.06 -12.29 -16.68
C GLY A 91 -21.67 -12.60 -18.04
N THR A 92 -20.85 -12.68 -19.10
CA THR A 92 -21.34 -13.02 -20.45
C THR A 92 -21.98 -14.41 -20.50
N ARG A 93 -21.43 -15.38 -19.77
CA ARG A 93 -21.99 -16.74 -19.72
C ARG A 93 -23.35 -16.77 -19.02
N LEU A 94 -23.50 -16.04 -17.91
CA LEU A 94 -24.79 -15.91 -17.22
C LEU A 94 -25.83 -15.24 -18.12
N ASP A 95 -25.45 -14.20 -18.87
CA ASP A 95 -26.37 -13.53 -19.81
C ASP A 95 -26.82 -14.49 -20.94
N GLU A 96 -25.92 -15.33 -21.45
CA GLU A 96 -26.25 -16.37 -22.43
C GLU A 96 -27.20 -17.43 -21.86
N GLU A 97 -26.96 -17.91 -20.64
CA GLU A 97 -27.83 -18.88 -19.96
C GLU A 97 -29.22 -18.29 -19.68
N VAL A 98 -29.30 -17.04 -19.20
CA VAL A 98 -30.57 -16.32 -19.00
C VAL A 98 -31.33 -16.16 -20.32
N LYS A 99 -30.62 -15.82 -21.40
CA LYS A 99 -31.23 -15.70 -22.74
C LYS A 99 -31.76 -17.04 -23.25
N ALA A 100 -31.03 -18.13 -23.04
CA ALA A 100 -31.45 -19.48 -23.41
C ALA A 100 -32.71 -19.92 -22.63
N LEU A 101 -32.73 -19.70 -21.30
CA LEU A 101 -33.89 -20.01 -20.46
C LEU A 101 -35.13 -19.19 -20.87
N LYS A 102 -34.95 -17.89 -21.15
CA LYS A 102 -36.04 -17.02 -21.60
C LYS A 102 -36.60 -17.43 -22.96
N GLY A 103 -35.74 -17.87 -23.89
CA GLY A 103 -36.15 -18.40 -25.20
C GLY A 103 -37.00 -19.67 -25.10
N GLY A 104 -36.62 -20.60 -24.20
CA GLY A 104 -37.36 -21.85 -23.98
C GLY A 104 -38.76 -21.66 -23.40
N LEU A 105 -38.96 -20.64 -22.55
CA LEU A 105 -40.26 -20.34 -21.95
C LEU A 105 -41.23 -19.62 -22.91
N SER A 106 -40.71 -18.80 -23.83
CA SER A 106 -41.55 -18.08 -24.79
C SER A 106 -42.18 -19.00 -25.84
N GLY A 107 -41.56 -20.16 -26.14
CA GLY A 107 -42.05 -21.11 -27.14
C GLY A 107 -43.20 -22.03 -26.69
N ARG A 108 -43.54 -22.10 -25.39
CA ARG A 108 -44.57 -23.02 -24.88
C ARG A 108 -45.94 -22.39 -24.63
N ARG A 109 -46.13 -21.08 -24.89
CA ARG A 109 -47.37 -20.37 -24.53
C ARG A 109 -48.38 -20.17 -25.67
N SER A 110 -48.10 -20.64 -26.88
CA SER A 110 -48.94 -20.39 -28.06
C SER A 110 -49.43 -21.67 -28.73
N GLU A 111 -50.07 -22.58 -27.98
CA GLU A 111 -50.88 -23.66 -28.56
C GLU A 111 -51.88 -24.22 -27.54
N LYS A 112 -52.66 -23.34 -26.90
CA LYS A 112 -53.91 -23.74 -26.23
C LYS A 112 -55.08 -23.13 -27.00
N LYS A 113 -55.27 -23.61 -28.22
CA LYS A 113 -56.53 -23.52 -28.95
C LYS A 113 -57.56 -24.29 -28.12
N ALA A 114 -58.57 -23.57 -27.62
CA ALA A 114 -59.63 -24.13 -26.79
C ALA A 114 -60.28 -25.36 -27.47
N PRO A 115 -60.34 -26.52 -26.80
CA PRO A 115 -61.26 -27.58 -27.20
C PRO A 115 -62.68 -27.25 -26.70
N PRO A 116 -63.72 -27.60 -27.47
CA PRO A 116 -65.09 -27.53 -27.02
C PRO A 116 -65.35 -28.57 -25.92
N THR A 117 -66.20 -28.17 -25.00
CA THR A 117 -66.75 -28.91 -23.87
C THR A 117 -67.37 -30.24 -24.31
N GLU A 118 -66.67 -31.35 -24.13
CA GLU A 118 -67.29 -32.68 -24.07
C GLU A 118 -66.71 -33.49 -22.90
N ALA A 119 -67.61 -34.17 -22.20
CA ALA A 119 -67.41 -34.84 -20.92
C ALA A 119 -66.31 -35.91 -21.01
N ILE A 120 -65.32 -35.83 -20.11
CA ILE A 120 -64.25 -36.82 -19.99
C ILE A 120 -64.59 -37.78 -18.85
N THR A 121 -64.87 -39.00 -19.26
CA THR A 121 -64.81 -40.24 -18.50
C THR A 121 -63.40 -40.44 -17.94
N VAL A 122 -63.33 -40.74 -16.64
CA VAL A 122 -62.09 -41.03 -15.90
C VAL A 122 -61.57 -42.40 -16.33
N GLU A 123 -60.54 -42.42 -17.17
CA GLU A 123 -59.72 -43.60 -17.45
C GLU A 123 -58.43 -43.54 -16.61
N PRO A 124 -58.13 -44.55 -15.78
CA PRO A 124 -56.91 -44.62 -14.97
C PRO A 124 -55.71 -44.98 -15.85
N GLY A 125 -55.08 -43.96 -16.44
CA GLY A 125 -53.85 -44.08 -17.22
C GLY A 125 -52.63 -44.39 -16.33
N ASN A 126 -52.10 -45.60 -16.53
CA ASN A 126 -50.87 -46.14 -15.94
C ASN A 126 -49.66 -45.23 -16.26
N GLY A 127 -49.30 -44.35 -15.31
CA GLY A 127 -48.23 -43.37 -15.46
C GLY A 127 -46.85 -44.01 -15.31
N THR A 128 -46.11 -44.10 -16.40
CA THR A 128 -44.71 -44.54 -16.42
C THR A 128 -43.82 -43.54 -15.66
N SER A 129 -43.48 -43.86 -14.42
CA SER A 129 -42.80 -43.04 -13.41
C SER A 129 -41.30 -42.80 -13.63
N ASN A 130 -40.80 -42.81 -14.87
CA ASN A 130 -39.36 -42.75 -15.18
C ASN A 130 -38.74 -41.32 -15.16
N GLY A 131 -39.48 -40.31 -14.71
CA GLY A 131 -39.02 -38.90 -14.70
C GLY A 131 -38.28 -38.44 -13.44
N VAL A 132 -38.34 -39.20 -12.34
CA VAL A 132 -37.85 -38.75 -11.01
C VAL A 132 -36.33 -38.89 -10.87
N ALA A 133 -35.70 -39.87 -11.53
CA ALA A 133 -34.26 -40.11 -11.32
C ALA A 133 -33.34 -39.01 -11.88
N LYS A 134 -33.80 -38.20 -12.83
CA LYS A 134 -33.00 -37.10 -13.41
C LYS A 134 -33.07 -35.79 -12.60
N SER A 135 -34.06 -35.63 -11.72
CA SER A 135 -34.11 -34.44 -10.86
C SER A 135 -33.08 -34.49 -9.75
N ASP A 136 -32.76 -35.68 -9.24
CA ASP A 136 -31.86 -35.83 -8.09
C ASP A 136 -30.41 -35.46 -8.45
N GLU A 137 -29.90 -35.89 -9.60
CA GLU A 137 -28.55 -35.54 -10.08
C GLU A 137 -28.40 -34.02 -10.37
N ALA A 138 -29.46 -33.38 -10.85
CA ALA A 138 -29.47 -31.93 -11.06
C ALA A 138 -29.48 -31.16 -9.72
N LEU A 139 -30.15 -31.69 -8.70
CA LEU A 139 -30.16 -31.08 -7.36
C LEU A 139 -28.82 -31.25 -6.65
N ASP A 140 -28.15 -32.39 -6.82
CA ASP A 140 -26.83 -32.63 -6.22
C ASP A 140 -25.76 -31.72 -6.85
N SER A 141 -25.72 -31.60 -8.18
CA SER A 141 -24.83 -30.66 -8.86
C SER A 141 -25.11 -29.21 -8.48
N PHE A 142 -26.39 -28.82 -8.34
CA PHE A 142 -26.74 -27.48 -7.85
C PHE A 142 -26.23 -27.25 -6.41
N ARG A 143 -26.41 -28.22 -5.49
CA ARG A 143 -25.87 -28.13 -4.12
C ARG A 143 -24.35 -27.96 -4.12
N GLU A 144 -23.63 -28.70 -4.95
CA GLU A 144 -22.17 -28.57 -5.07
C GLU A 144 -21.77 -27.17 -5.55
N THR A 145 -22.48 -26.61 -6.53
CA THR A 145 -22.22 -25.23 -6.99
C THR A 145 -22.49 -24.19 -5.91
N VAL A 146 -23.57 -24.35 -5.14
CA VAL A 146 -23.90 -23.44 -4.02
C VAL A 146 -22.83 -23.51 -2.94
N ASN A 147 -22.40 -24.71 -2.55
CA ASN A 147 -21.33 -24.90 -1.56
C ASN A 147 -20.01 -24.27 -2.04
N SER A 148 -19.64 -24.49 -3.31
CA SER A 148 -18.43 -23.88 -3.90
C SER A 148 -18.50 -22.35 -3.93
N MET A 149 -19.69 -21.77 -4.19
CA MET A 149 -19.89 -20.33 -4.13
C MET A 149 -19.77 -19.78 -2.71
N GLU A 150 -20.33 -20.49 -1.72
CA GLU A 150 -20.24 -20.11 -0.30
C GLU A 150 -18.78 -20.14 0.19
N GLU A 151 -18.03 -21.18 -0.16
CA GLU A 151 -16.59 -21.26 0.16
C GLU A 151 -15.79 -20.11 -0.44
N LYS A 152 -16.04 -19.79 -1.72
CA LYS A 152 -15.40 -18.66 -2.40
C LYS A 152 -15.76 -17.33 -1.74
N GLN A 153 -17.02 -17.14 -1.36
CA GLN A 153 -17.47 -15.93 -0.67
C GLN A 153 -16.78 -15.79 0.69
N GLN A 154 -16.66 -16.88 1.46
CA GLN A 154 -15.93 -16.89 2.73
C GLN A 154 -14.44 -16.57 2.53
N GLN A 155 -13.81 -17.12 1.49
CA GLN A 155 -12.41 -16.82 1.18
C GLN A 155 -12.21 -15.36 0.79
N GLN A 156 -13.07 -14.81 -0.06
CA GLN A 156 -13.04 -13.38 -0.43
C GLN A 156 -13.24 -12.47 0.78
N ALA A 157 -14.12 -12.85 1.73
CA ALA A 157 -14.30 -12.10 2.97
C ALA A 157 -13.02 -12.07 3.83
N LYS A 158 -12.31 -13.21 3.92
CA LYS A 158 -11.01 -13.30 4.61
C LYS A 158 -9.95 -12.45 3.92
N ASP A 159 -9.84 -12.53 2.59
CA ASP A 159 -8.87 -11.78 1.81
C ASP A 159 -9.11 -10.27 1.92
N LEU A 160 -10.38 -9.82 1.83
CA LEU A 160 -10.75 -8.42 2.04
C LEU A 160 -10.42 -7.95 3.45
N SER A 161 -10.61 -8.79 4.47
CA SER A 161 -10.21 -8.47 5.84
C SER A 161 -8.70 -8.30 5.97
N ALA A 162 -7.91 -9.18 5.35
CA ALA A 162 -6.45 -9.11 5.35
C ALA A 162 -5.94 -7.84 4.65
N VAL A 163 -6.48 -7.53 3.46
CA VAL A 163 -6.12 -6.32 2.70
C VAL A 163 -6.48 -5.06 3.49
N ARG A 164 -7.65 -5.03 4.15
CA ARG A 164 -8.04 -3.91 5.02
C ARG A 164 -7.08 -3.71 6.18
N SER A 165 -6.67 -4.79 6.84
CA SER A 165 -5.69 -4.73 7.94
C SER A 165 -4.37 -4.11 7.47
N VAL A 166 -3.84 -4.53 6.32
CA VAL A 166 -2.61 -3.98 5.75
C VAL A 166 -2.78 -2.51 5.36
N LEU A 167 -3.92 -2.16 4.77
CA LEU A 167 -4.21 -0.78 4.38
C LEU A 167 -4.25 0.16 5.58
N ILE A 168 -4.90 -0.27 6.68
CA ILE A 168 -4.93 0.47 7.95
C ILE A 168 -3.50 0.65 8.46
N GLU A 169 -2.70 -0.43 8.53
CA GLU A 169 -1.32 -0.37 9.01
C GLU A 169 -0.46 0.61 8.19
N VAL A 170 -0.57 0.58 6.86
CA VAL A 170 0.16 1.50 5.98
C VAL A 170 -0.27 2.95 6.21
N HIS A 171 -1.57 3.23 6.26
CA HIS A 171 -2.08 4.59 6.49
C HIS A 171 -1.67 5.14 7.86
N VAL A 172 -1.65 4.28 8.87
CA VAL A 172 -1.22 4.58 10.24
C VAL A 172 0.28 4.90 10.29
N ASN A 173 1.11 4.10 9.62
CA ASN A 173 2.57 4.23 9.74
C ASN A 173 3.18 5.32 8.83
N LEU A 174 2.56 5.62 7.69
CA LEU A 174 3.12 6.54 6.70
C LEU A 174 3.35 7.98 7.27
N PRO A 175 2.41 8.59 8.01
CA PRO A 175 2.64 9.90 8.63
C PRO A 175 3.78 9.90 9.65
N LEU A 176 3.94 8.82 10.42
CA LEU A 176 5.06 8.67 11.36
C LEU A 176 6.42 8.62 10.62
N HIS A 177 6.48 7.91 9.49
CA HIS A 177 7.68 7.91 8.64
C HIS A 177 7.97 9.29 8.05
N ALA A 178 6.96 10.03 7.61
CA ALA A 178 7.11 11.40 7.12
C ALA A 178 7.67 12.35 8.20
N VAL A 179 7.20 12.23 9.45
CA VAL A 179 7.74 13.00 10.58
C VAL A 179 9.20 12.63 10.87
N ARG A 180 9.55 11.33 10.85
CA ARG A 180 10.94 10.87 11.02
C ARG A 180 11.86 11.41 9.93
N ALA A 181 11.43 11.34 8.67
CA ALA A 181 12.17 11.90 7.54
C ALA A 181 12.37 13.41 7.68
N SER A 182 11.33 14.14 8.13
CA SER A 182 11.41 15.57 8.40
C SER A 182 12.42 15.91 9.50
N ARG A 183 12.48 15.11 10.58
CA ARG A 183 13.50 15.27 11.63
C ARG A 183 14.92 15.05 11.11
N ILE A 184 15.13 14.06 10.23
CA ILE A 184 16.44 13.82 9.60
C ILE A 184 16.82 15.02 8.72
N ALA A 185 15.89 15.50 7.89
CA ALA A 185 16.11 16.68 7.05
C ALA A 185 16.50 17.92 7.88
N LEU A 186 15.82 18.19 8.99
CA LEU A 186 16.13 19.33 9.88
C LEU A 186 17.52 19.27 10.52
N ARG A 187 18.09 18.07 10.66
CA ARG A 187 19.49 17.88 11.13
C ARG A 187 20.50 18.22 10.04
N SER A 188 20.14 17.98 8.78
CA SER A 188 21.00 18.23 7.62
C SER A 188 20.92 19.67 7.09
N THR A 189 19.86 20.41 7.41
CA THR A 189 19.68 21.80 6.99
C THR A 189 20.45 22.79 7.86
N GLU A 190 21.01 23.81 7.22
CA GLU A 190 21.65 24.98 7.84
C GLU A 190 20.60 25.93 8.46
N LEU A 191 19.89 25.45 9.47
CA LEU A 191 18.99 26.26 10.30
C LEU A 191 19.74 26.84 11.50
N SER A 192 19.30 28.01 11.98
CA SER A 192 19.74 28.51 13.27
C SER A 192 19.35 27.54 14.39
N ARG A 193 20.04 27.60 15.53
CA ARG A 193 19.76 26.72 16.67
C ARG A 193 18.33 26.89 17.19
N GLU A 194 17.82 28.12 17.17
CA GLU A 194 16.49 28.47 17.66
C GLU A 194 15.39 27.96 16.72
N GLU A 195 15.53 28.19 15.41
CA GLU A 195 14.60 27.65 14.40
C GLU A 195 14.56 26.13 14.43
N ARG A 196 15.73 25.48 14.55
CA ARG A 196 15.81 24.02 14.66
C ARG A 196 15.09 23.51 15.90
N LYS A 197 15.26 24.16 17.06
CA LYS A 197 14.58 23.78 18.31
C LYS A 197 13.06 23.92 18.17
N LEU A 198 12.59 25.01 17.60
CA LEU A 198 11.16 25.25 17.38
C LEU A 198 10.56 24.21 16.42
N ALA A 199 11.22 23.95 15.29
CA ALA A 199 10.78 22.97 14.30
C ALA A 199 10.73 21.53 14.88
N LEU A 200 11.75 21.14 15.67
CA LEU A 200 11.77 19.84 16.33
C LEU A 200 10.63 19.68 17.35
N SER A 201 10.36 20.72 18.15
CA SER A 201 9.23 20.73 19.09
C SER A 201 7.88 20.61 18.38
N SER A 202 7.70 21.33 17.26
CA SER A 202 6.48 21.21 16.45
C SER A 202 6.30 19.80 15.86
N LEU A 203 7.38 19.18 15.35
CA LEU A 203 7.33 17.80 14.86
C LEU A 203 7.03 16.78 15.96
N GLU A 204 7.51 17.02 17.19
CA GLU A 204 7.20 16.16 18.34
C GLU A 204 5.73 16.22 18.74
N ALA A 205 5.15 17.42 18.80
CA ALA A 205 3.71 17.58 19.03
C ALA A 205 2.88 16.88 17.94
N LYS A 206 3.27 17.02 16.67
CA LYS A 206 2.62 16.31 15.54
C LYS A 206 2.76 14.80 15.66
N GLU A 207 3.93 14.28 16.05
CA GLU A 207 4.13 12.85 16.26
C GLU A 207 3.21 12.30 17.36
N GLN A 208 3.10 13.00 18.49
CA GLN A 208 2.22 12.61 19.58
C GLN A 208 0.75 12.61 19.15
N HIS A 209 0.33 13.61 18.38
CA HIS A 209 -1.02 13.68 17.84
C HIS A 209 -1.32 12.51 16.90
N ILE A 210 -0.42 12.24 15.93
CA ILE A 210 -0.54 11.09 15.02
C ILE A 210 -0.65 9.77 15.82
N ARG A 211 0.17 9.58 16.87
CA ARG A 211 0.09 8.39 17.72
C ARG A 211 -1.25 8.24 18.42
N ALA A 212 -1.81 9.33 18.93
CA ALA A 212 -3.14 9.31 19.53
C ALA A 212 -4.23 8.95 18.50
N ASP A 213 -4.13 9.47 17.27
CA ASP A 213 -5.07 9.17 16.19
C ASP A 213 -4.99 7.69 15.77
N ILE A 214 -3.79 7.14 15.69
CA ILE A 214 -3.55 5.72 15.41
C ILE A 214 -4.22 4.84 16.46
N GLU A 215 -4.08 5.20 17.74
CA GLU A 215 -4.68 4.44 18.83
C GLU A 215 -6.21 4.46 18.72
N ARG A 216 -6.81 5.64 18.42
CA ARG A 216 -8.26 5.76 18.18
C ARG A 216 -8.73 4.88 17.01
N VAL A 217 -7.99 4.85 15.89
CA VAL A 217 -8.34 4.00 14.74
C VAL A 217 -8.29 2.51 15.10
N ARG A 218 -7.33 2.10 15.94
CA ARG A 218 -7.23 0.71 16.43
C ARG A 218 -8.40 0.34 17.34
N GLU A 219 -8.75 1.23 18.27
CA GLU A 219 -9.91 1.03 19.15
C GLU A 219 -11.23 0.91 18.36
N HIS A 220 -11.38 1.66 17.27
CA HIS A 220 -12.57 1.58 16.41
C HIS A 220 -12.54 0.42 15.43
N SER A 221 -11.36 -0.03 14.95
CA SER A 221 -11.28 -1.18 14.03
C SER A 221 -11.79 -2.48 14.65
N ASP A 222 -11.66 -2.62 15.97
CA ASP A 222 -12.15 -3.79 16.71
C ASP A 222 -13.67 -3.74 16.94
N GLN A 223 -14.28 -2.53 16.92
CA GLN A 223 -15.71 -2.32 17.18
C GLN A 223 -16.55 -2.31 15.90
N SER A 224 -16.10 -1.58 14.88
CA SER A 224 -16.78 -1.50 13.58
C SER A 224 -15.80 -1.09 12.49
N PRO A 225 -15.58 -1.94 11.47
CA PRO A 225 -14.66 -1.62 10.37
C PRO A 225 -15.13 -0.43 9.53
N GLU A 226 -16.42 -0.09 9.56
CA GLU A 226 -16.96 1.07 8.84
C GLU A 226 -16.55 2.40 9.51
N MET A 227 -16.49 2.43 10.86
CA MET A 227 -16.05 3.62 11.59
C MET A 227 -14.56 3.90 11.39
N ALA A 228 -13.72 2.87 11.35
CA ALA A 228 -12.29 3.01 11.11
C ALA A 228 -11.97 3.68 9.76
N LEU A 229 -12.76 3.43 8.71
CA LEU A 229 -12.57 4.08 7.40
C LEU A 229 -12.93 5.57 7.42
N ASN A 230 -13.95 5.95 8.18
CA ASN A 230 -14.32 7.37 8.35
C ASN A 230 -13.24 8.12 9.15
N ASP A 231 -12.65 7.50 10.16
CA ASP A 231 -11.55 8.09 10.91
C ASP A 231 -10.29 8.26 10.07
N LEU A 232 -9.95 7.27 9.24
CA LEU A 232 -8.85 7.39 8.27
C LEU A 232 -9.03 8.56 7.32
N ARG A 233 -10.28 8.86 6.92
CA ARG A 233 -10.60 10.03 6.12
C ARG A 233 -10.39 11.34 6.89
N SER A 234 -10.67 11.31 8.19
CA SER A 234 -10.54 12.44 9.12
C SER A 234 -9.07 12.78 9.43
N ILE A 235 -8.18 11.78 9.38
CA ILE A 235 -6.73 11.96 9.59
C ILE A 235 -6.06 12.79 8.47
N GLY A 236 -6.78 13.07 7.38
CA GLY A 236 -6.48 14.24 6.58
C GLY A 236 -5.24 14.11 5.69
N LEU A 237 -5.38 13.30 4.64
CA LEU A 237 -4.94 13.76 3.32
C LEU A 237 -6.15 14.43 2.65
N GLU A 238 -6.64 15.53 3.23
CA GLU A 238 -7.36 16.51 2.43
C GLU A 238 -6.38 16.96 1.34
N PRO A 239 -6.65 16.69 0.04
CA PRO A 239 -5.78 17.21 -1.00
C PRO A 239 -5.70 18.72 -0.79
N PRO A 240 -4.49 19.32 -0.81
CA PRO A 240 -4.35 20.75 -0.61
C PRO A 240 -5.32 21.43 -1.56
N SER A 241 -6.31 22.12 -0.99
CA SER A 241 -7.28 22.90 -1.75
C SER A 241 -6.46 23.80 -2.66
N SER A 242 -6.52 23.52 -3.96
CA SER A 242 -5.68 24.14 -4.98
C SER A 242 -5.67 25.65 -4.82
N LEU A 243 -4.50 26.18 -4.47
CA LEU A 243 -4.15 27.60 -4.46
C LEU A 243 -3.67 28.03 -5.86
#